data_AF-A0A0N4VZ04-F1
#
_entry.id   AF-A0A0N4VZ04-F1
#
_cell.length_a   1.000
_cell.length_b   1.000
_cell.length_c   1.000
_cell.angle_alpha   90.00
_cell.angle_beta   90.00
_cell.angle_gamma   90.00
#
_symmetry.space_group_name_H-M   'P 1'
#
loop_
_entity.id
_entity.type
_entity.pdbx_description
1 polymer ?
#
loop_
_entity_poly.entity_id
_entity_poly.type
_entity_poly.pdbx_seq_one_letter_code
_entity_poly.pdbx_strand_id
1 'polypeptide(L)'
;MLLLTTTLSLIYFSIYFVDGCSFYYEHKSDAWTFGTDLCSQNMAFYVDMCFNIALFAISCVIDVVVFTRLRSSTKKMMTTSAAHMEQANKLRLRRETLLFAQAILNSFLYSFMLLCFHLIAQFTPSTLGQFFFKTFVWSVAHSVDGLILIYLNPEIKRHLVGIRHFVQFIKDPVSTNTERIGPVYSTAVK
;
A
#
# COMPACT_ATOMS: atom_id res chain seq x y z
N MET A 1 11.68 11.01 -6.29
CA MET A 1 10.55 10.07 -6.55
C MET A 1 9.28 10.57 -5.90
N LEU A 2 9.19 10.69 -4.56
CA LEU A 2 7.97 11.18 -3.89
C LEU A 2 7.50 12.57 -4.39
N LEU A 3 8.41 13.54 -4.49
CA LEU A 3 8.08 14.89 -5.01
C LEU A 3 7.53 14.85 -6.43
N LEU A 4 8.13 14.03 -7.30
CA LEU A 4 7.67 13.89 -8.68
C LEU A 4 6.25 13.31 -8.72
N THR A 5 6.01 12.24 -7.97
CA THR A 5 4.68 11.61 -7.91
C THR A 5 3.62 12.55 -7.33
N THR A 6 3.94 13.29 -6.26
CA THR A 6 2.98 14.22 -5.67
C THR A 6 2.70 15.41 -6.59
N THR A 7 3.71 15.94 -7.27
CA THR A 7 3.52 17.01 -8.27
C THR A 7 2.63 16.53 -9.43
N LEU A 8 2.87 15.34 -9.97
CA LEU A 8 2.02 14.78 -11.03
C LEU A 8 0.57 14.57 -10.56
N SER A 9 0.36 14.07 -9.34
CA SER A 9 -0.99 13.92 -8.76
C SER A 9 -1.70 15.25 -8.57
N LEU A 10 -1.00 16.31 -8.15
CA LEU A 10 -1.58 17.64 -8.00
C LEU A 10 -1.97 18.25 -9.34
N ILE A 11 -1.13 18.10 -10.37
CA ILE A 11 -1.44 18.54 -11.73
C ILE A 11 -2.68 17.81 -12.23
N TYR A 12 -2.73 16.49 -12.09
CA TYR A 12 -3.91 15.71 -12.47
C TYR A 12 -5.18 16.16 -11.75
N PHE A 13 -5.10 16.37 -10.43
CA PHE A 13 -6.24 16.81 -9.64
C PHE A 13 -6.74 18.21 -10.07
N SER A 14 -5.84 19.11 -10.45
CA SER A 14 -6.21 20.46 -10.89
C SER A 14 -7.08 20.50 -12.15
N ILE A 15 -7.01 19.47 -13.00
CA ILE A 15 -7.81 19.36 -14.23
C ILE A 15 -9.31 19.28 -13.91
N TYR A 16 -9.67 18.68 -12.77
CA TYR A 16 -11.08 18.55 -12.37
C TYR A 16 -11.76 19.88 -12.02
N PHE A 17 -11.00 20.96 -11.84
CA PHE A 17 -11.52 22.31 -11.61
C PHE A 17 -11.72 23.11 -12.90
N VAL A 18 -11.38 22.55 -14.06
CA VAL A 18 -11.64 23.18 -15.36
C VAL A 18 -13.10 22.93 -15.76
N ASP A 19 -13.76 23.96 -16.27
CA ASP A 19 -15.15 23.89 -16.72
C ASP A 19 -15.35 22.75 -17.73
N GLY A 20 -16.35 21.90 -17.47
CA GLY A 20 -16.69 20.74 -18.29
C GLY A 20 -15.83 19.49 -18.07
N CYS A 21 -14.86 19.52 -17.15
CA CYS A 21 -14.00 18.37 -16.79
C CYS A 21 -14.36 17.81 -15.40
N SER A 22 -15.64 17.56 -15.13
CA SER A 22 -16.12 17.21 -13.79
C SER A 22 -16.17 15.70 -13.54
N PHE A 23 -15.77 15.33 -12.33
CA PHE A 23 -16.01 14.02 -11.72
C PHE A 23 -16.73 14.26 -10.40
N TYR A 24 -18.00 13.85 -10.32
CA TYR A 24 -18.89 14.23 -9.22
C TYR A 24 -19.73 13.04 -8.75
N TYR A 25 -20.27 13.18 -7.54
CA TYR A 25 -21.17 12.21 -6.96
C TYR A 25 -22.61 12.50 -7.44
N GLU A 26 -23.20 11.56 -8.16
CA GLU A 26 -24.59 11.69 -8.64
C GLU A 26 -25.56 11.05 -7.64
N HIS A 27 -26.44 11.87 -7.04
CA HIS A 27 -27.43 11.45 -6.04
C HIS A 27 -28.51 10.48 -6.56
N LYS A 28 -28.74 10.41 -7.88
CA LYS A 28 -29.74 9.50 -8.46
C LYS A 28 -29.25 8.05 -8.51
N SER A 29 -27.96 7.88 -8.77
CA SER A 29 -27.29 6.57 -8.86
C SER A 29 -26.48 6.22 -7.61
N ASP A 30 -26.42 7.13 -6.64
CA ASP A 30 -25.55 7.05 -5.47
C ASP A 30 -24.12 6.64 -5.82
N ALA A 31 -23.59 7.24 -6.89
CA ALA A 31 -22.30 6.81 -7.44
C ALA A 31 -21.51 7.98 -8.00
N TRP A 32 -20.19 7.85 -7.95
CA TRP A 32 -19.29 8.76 -8.65
C TRP A 32 -19.34 8.51 -10.15
N THR A 33 -19.49 9.57 -10.93
CA THR A 33 -19.57 9.52 -12.39
C THR A 33 -18.88 10.73 -13.03
N PHE A 34 -18.47 10.55 -14.28
CA PHE A 34 -17.98 11.64 -15.12
C PHE A 34 -19.15 12.42 -15.71
N GLY A 35 -18.96 13.73 -15.93
CA GLY A 35 -19.92 14.57 -16.62
C GLY A 35 -20.13 14.20 -18.09
N THR A 36 -21.19 14.76 -18.69
CA THR A 36 -21.55 14.48 -20.10
C THR A 36 -20.75 15.30 -21.11
N ASP A 37 -20.03 16.32 -20.65
CA ASP A 37 -19.20 17.19 -21.49
C ASP A 37 -18.02 16.45 -22.11
N LEU A 38 -17.56 16.95 -23.26
CA LEU A 38 -16.47 16.32 -24.03
C LEU A 38 -15.18 16.15 -23.21
N CYS A 39 -14.84 17.13 -22.36
CA CYS A 39 -13.65 17.01 -21.50
C CYS A 39 -13.80 15.88 -20.47
N SER A 40 -14.93 15.83 -19.77
CA SER A 40 -15.22 14.77 -18.79
C SER A 40 -15.19 13.38 -19.42
N GLN A 41 -15.78 13.21 -20.61
CA GLN A 41 -15.75 11.93 -21.33
C GLN A 41 -14.35 11.56 -21.81
N ASN A 42 -13.56 12.52 -22.29
CA ASN A 42 -12.17 12.28 -22.66
C ASN A 42 -11.34 11.85 -21.44
N MET A 43 -11.54 12.46 -20.28
CA MET A 43 -10.86 12.07 -19.04
C MET A 43 -11.25 10.65 -18.61
N ALA A 44 -12.53 10.31 -18.67
CA ALA A 44 -13.01 8.96 -18.39
C ALA A 44 -12.34 7.90 -19.30
N PHE A 45 -12.23 8.19 -20.59
CA PHE A 45 -11.64 7.23 -21.52
C PHE A 45 -10.12 7.16 -21.41
N TYR A 46 -9.42 8.28 -21.53
CA TYR A 46 -7.96 8.28 -21.61
C TYR A 46 -7.28 8.07 -20.26
N VAL A 47 -7.80 8.71 -19.20
CA VAL A 47 -7.15 8.67 -17.89
C VAL A 47 -7.73 7.56 -17.02
N ASP A 48 -9.05 7.47 -16.92
CA ASP A 48 -9.66 6.47 -16.05
C ASP A 48 -9.60 5.06 -16.66
N MET A 49 -9.76 4.90 -17.97
CA MET A 49 -9.67 3.58 -18.61
C MET A 49 -8.29 3.27 -19.19
N CYS A 50 -7.83 3.99 -20.21
CA CYS A 50 -6.61 3.63 -20.94
C CYS A 50 -5.35 3.67 -20.08
N PHE A 51 -5.15 4.73 -19.31
CA PHE A 51 -3.96 4.88 -18.47
C PHE A 51 -3.93 3.85 -17.33
N ASN A 52 -5.04 3.60 -16.64
CA ASN A 52 -5.12 2.58 -15.60
C ASN A 52 -4.89 1.16 -16.15
N ILE A 53 -5.41 0.83 -17.34
CA ILE A 53 -5.12 -0.45 -18.02
C ILE A 53 -3.63 -0.56 -18.37
N ALA A 54 -3.03 0.49 -18.92
CA ALA A 54 -1.62 0.51 -19.25
C ALA A 54 -0.73 0.35 -18.00
N LEU A 55 -1.07 1.03 -16.90
CA LEU A 55 -0.40 0.86 -15.61
C LEU A 55 -0.50 -0.56 -15.10
N PHE A 56 -1.67 -1.19 -15.17
CA PHE A 56 -1.84 -2.58 -14.78
C PHE A 56 -0.97 -3.52 -15.63
N ALA A 57 -0.97 -3.35 -16.95
CA ALA A 57 -0.15 -4.15 -17.85
C ALA A 57 1.35 -4.03 -17.53
N ILE A 58 1.84 -2.80 -17.29
CA ILE A 58 3.22 -2.56 -16.86
C ILE A 58 3.51 -3.23 -15.51
N SER A 59 2.59 -3.12 -14.54
CA SER A 59 2.70 -3.78 -13.24
C SER A 59 2.84 -5.30 -13.38
N CYS A 60 2.01 -5.93 -14.21
CA CYS A 60 2.10 -7.36 -14.48
C CYS A 60 3.47 -7.77 -15.08
N VAL A 61 4.00 -6.98 -16.02
CA VAL A 61 5.33 -7.25 -16.60
C VAL A 61 6.40 -7.17 -15.51
N ILE A 62 6.36 -6.16 -14.66
CA ILE A 62 7.30 -6.00 -13.53
C ILE A 62 7.16 -7.19 -12.58
N ASP A 63 5.93 -7.58 -12.20
CA ASP A 63 5.67 -8.70 -11.30
C ASP A 63 6.24 -10.02 -11.84
N VAL A 64 6.11 -10.29 -13.15
CA VAL A 64 6.71 -11.46 -13.81
C VAL A 64 8.25 -11.41 -13.76
N VAL A 65 8.84 -10.24 -14.04
CA VAL A 65 10.31 -10.07 -13.96
C VAL A 65 10.81 -10.27 -12.53
N VAL A 66 10.11 -9.73 -11.53
CA VAL A 66 10.46 -9.90 -10.12
C VAL A 66 10.29 -11.35 -9.70
N PHE A 67 9.22 -12.02 -10.10
CA PHE A 67 8.98 -13.44 -9.82
C PHE A 67 10.12 -14.33 -10.35
N THR A 68 10.52 -14.13 -11.61
CA THR A 68 11.59 -14.93 -12.23
C THR A 68 12.92 -14.69 -11.54
N ARG A 69 13.24 -13.45 -11.15
CA ARG A 69 14.42 -13.11 -10.37
C ARG A 69 14.39 -13.72 -8.97
N LEU A 70 13.27 -13.64 -8.27
CA LEU A 70 13.09 -14.21 -6.94
C LEU A 70 13.29 -15.72 -6.97
N ARG A 71 12.70 -16.42 -7.96
CA ARG A 71 12.88 -17.85 -8.16
C ARG A 71 14.34 -18.23 -8.45
N SER A 72 15.03 -17.43 -9.27
CA SER A 72 16.46 -17.64 -9.56
C SER A 72 17.32 -17.47 -8.31
N SER A 73 17.07 -16.43 -7.51
CA SER A 73 17.77 -16.18 -6.24
C SER A 73 17.55 -17.30 -5.24
N THR A 74 16.31 -17.78 -5.08
CA THR A 74 15.99 -18.93 -4.22
C THR A 74 16.76 -20.19 -4.63
N LYS A 75 16.80 -20.49 -5.94
CA LYS A 75 17.53 -21.67 -6.45
C LYS A 75 19.03 -21.57 -6.18
N LYS A 76 19.64 -20.40 -6.38
CA LYS A 76 21.08 -20.18 -6.12
C LYS A 76 21.44 -20.33 -4.64
N MET A 77 20.55 -19.87 -3.74
CA MET A 77 20.75 -20.02 -2.30
C MET A 77 20.73 -21.49 -1.86
N MET A 78 19.89 -22.33 -2.44
CA MET A 78 19.86 -23.77 -2.13
C MET A 78 21.15 -24.50 -2.54
N THR A 79 21.94 -23.93 -3.45
CA THR A 79 23.17 -24.56 -3.98
C THR A 79 24.46 -24.09 -3.32
N THR A 80 24.45 -23.01 -2.52
CA THR A 80 25.67 -22.39 -1.95
C THR A 80 25.61 -22.47 -0.42
N SER A 81 26.24 -23.48 0.18
CA SER A 81 26.16 -23.76 1.63
C SER A 81 27.35 -23.19 2.40
N ALA A 82 27.13 -22.06 3.09
CA ALA A 82 27.97 -21.58 4.18
C ALA A 82 27.05 -21.11 5.32
N ALA A 83 27.04 -21.83 6.45
CA ALA A 83 25.98 -21.76 7.47
C ALA A 83 25.63 -20.34 7.99
N HIS A 84 26.63 -19.47 8.21
CA HIS A 84 26.39 -18.10 8.67
C HIS A 84 25.86 -17.17 7.57
N MET A 85 26.32 -17.36 6.33
CA MET A 85 25.84 -16.61 5.17
C MET A 85 24.42 -17.04 4.76
N GLU A 86 24.07 -18.30 5.04
CA GLU A 86 22.77 -18.89 4.78
C GLU A 86 21.63 -18.23 5.59
N GLN A 87 21.84 -17.95 6.88
CA GLN A 87 20.80 -17.34 7.72
C GLN A 87 20.48 -15.89 7.31
N ALA A 88 21.50 -15.07 7.04
CA ALA A 88 21.31 -13.69 6.58
C ALA A 88 20.62 -13.65 5.21
N ASN A 89 21.02 -14.55 4.29
CA ASN A 89 20.40 -14.70 2.98
C ASN A 89 18.95 -15.17 3.07
N LYS A 90 18.63 -16.10 3.97
CA LYS A 90 17.26 -16.59 4.19
C LYS A 90 16.33 -15.49 4.74
N LEU A 91 16.82 -14.67 5.67
CA LEU A 91 16.07 -13.51 6.18
C LEU A 91 15.81 -12.48 5.07
N ARG A 92 16.82 -12.19 4.26
CA ARG A 92 16.70 -11.30 3.10
C ARG A 92 15.67 -11.84 2.09
N LEU A 93 15.77 -13.12 1.73
CA LEU A 93 14.83 -13.76 0.81
C LEU A 93 13.40 -13.72 1.34
N ARG A 94 13.20 -14.01 2.64
CA ARG A 94 11.88 -13.90 3.28
C ARG A 94 11.30 -12.48 3.15
N ARG A 95 12.12 -11.45 3.37
CA ARG A 95 11.71 -10.05 3.20
C ARG A 95 11.35 -9.74 1.75
N GLU A 96 12.19 -10.14 0.80
CA GLU A 96 11.94 -9.95 -0.63
C GLU A 96 10.64 -10.65 -1.08
N THR A 97 10.39 -11.88 -0.59
CA THR A 97 9.14 -12.61 -0.85
C THR A 97 7.92 -11.92 -0.26
N LEU A 98 8.00 -11.36 0.95
CA LEU A 98 6.88 -10.63 1.56
C LEU A 98 6.57 -9.33 0.80
N LEU A 99 7.59 -8.58 0.39
CA LEU A 99 7.42 -7.37 -0.43
C LEU A 99 6.86 -7.71 -1.81
N PHE A 100 7.27 -8.83 -2.39
CA PHE A 100 6.70 -9.32 -3.65
C PHE A 100 5.23 -9.74 -3.49
N ALA A 101 4.89 -10.45 -2.41
CA ALA A 101 3.50 -10.77 -2.09
C ALA A 101 2.64 -9.51 -1.90
N GLN A 102 3.21 -8.46 -1.31
CA GLN A 102 2.57 -7.14 -1.19
C GLN A 102 2.25 -6.56 -2.56
N ALA A 103 3.21 -6.55 -3.49
CA ALA A 103 3.02 -6.03 -4.84
C ALA A 103 1.93 -6.79 -5.59
N ILE A 104 1.94 -8.13 -5.56
CA ILE A 104 0.92 -8.96 -6.21
C ILE A 104 -0.48 -8.70 -5.64
N LEU A 105 -0.62 -8.66 -4.31
CA LEU A 105 -1.92 -8.43 -3.69
C LEU A 105 -2.47 -7.04 -4.04
N ASN A 106 -1.61 -6.03 -4.08
CA ASN A 106 -1.99 -4.69 -4.51
C ASN A 106 -2.39 -4.67 -6.00
N SER A 107 -1.63 -5.36 -6.88
CA SER A 107 -1.98 -5.53 -8.29
C SER A 107 -3.36 -6.19 -8.47
N PHE A 108 -3.66 -7.25 -7.70
CA PHE A 108 -4.97 -7.90 -7.73
C PHE A 108 -6.10 -7.02 -7.20
N LEU A 109 -5.88 -6.34 -6.07
CA LEU A 109 -6.86 -5.44 -5.47
C LEU A 109 -7.21 -4.28 -6.43
N TYR A 110 -6.19 -3.69 -7.05
CA TYR A 110 -6.34 -2.64 -8.04
C TYR A 110 -7.11 -3.12 -9.28
N SER A 111 -6.78 -4.32 -9.79
CA SER A 111 -7.51 -4.92 -10.92
C SER A 111 -8.97 -5.19 -10.61
N PHE A 112 -9.23 -5.74 -9.41
CA PHE A 112 -10.57 -6.03 -8.95
C PHE A 112 -11.40 -4.75 -8.82
N MET A 113 -10.81 -3.68 -8.28
CA MET A 113 -11.44 -2.38 -8.20
C MET A 113 -11.83 -1.84 -9.59
N LEU A 114 -10.92 -1.87 -10.56
CA LEU A 114 -11.21 -1.42 -11.94
C LEU A 114 -12.29 -2.28 -12.61
N LEU A 115 -12.23 -3.61 -12.42
CA LEU A 115 -13.24 -4.54 -12.93
C LEU A 115 -14.63 -4.21 -12.36
N CYS A 116 -14.72 -3.96 -11.05
CA CYS A 116 -15.96 -3.55 -10.40
C CYS A 116 -16.48 -2.22 -10.96
N PHE A 117 -15.61 -1.22 -11.06
CA PHE A 117 -15.97 0.14 -11.44
C PHE A 117 -16.41 0.25 -12.91
N HIS A 118 -15.65 -0.35 -13.83
CA HIS A 118 -15.85 -0.17 -15.27
C HIS A 118 -16.73 -1.23 -15.93
N LEU A 119 -16.68 -2.48 -15.46
CA LEU A 119 -17.43 -3.57 -16.08
C LEU A 119 -18.67 -3.94 -15.26
N ILE A 120 -18.49 -4.39 -14.02
CA ILE A 120 -19.60 -4.94 -13.23
C ILE A 120 -20.68 -3.87 -12.98
N ALA A 121 -20.27 -2.63 -12.65
CA ALA A 121 -21.21 -1.56 -12.42
C ALA A 121 -22.05 -1.18 -13.66
N GLN A 122 -21.53 -1.37 -14.89
CA GLN A 122 -22.31 -1.09 -16.12
C GLN A 122 -23.46 -2.07 -16.32
N PHE A 123 -23.27 -3.32 -15.91
CA PHE A 123 -24.30 -4.36 -16.01
C PHE A 123 -25.23 -4.40 -14.79
N THR A 124 -25.06 -3.48 -13.84
CA THR A 124 -25.83 -3.44 -12.59
C THR A 124 -26.89 -2.33 -12.66
N PRO A 125 -28.17 -2.67 -12.92
CA PRO A 125 -29.23 -1.68 -13.03
C PRO A 125 -29.68 -1.11 -11.67
N SER A 126 -29.37 -1.77 -10.56
CA SER A 126 -29.78 -1.33 -9.22
C SER A 126 -28.90 -0.18 -8.71
N THR A 127 -29.54 0.87 -8.18
CA THR A 127 -28.85 2.02 -7.55
C THR A 127 -27.90 1.57 -6.44
N LEU A 128 -28.37 0.70 -5.54
CA LEU A 128 -27.55 0.16 -4.46
C LEU A 128 -26.35 -0.66 -4.99
N GLY A 129 -26.53 -1.35 -6.11
CA GLY A 129 -25.45 -2.08 -6.75
C GLY A 129 -24.41 -1.14 -7.39
N GLN A 130 -24.86 -0.05 -8.02
CA GLN A 130 -23.95 0.98 -8.56
C GLN A 130 -23.15 1.66 -7.44
N PHE A 131 -23.80 2.06 -6.34
CA PHE A 131 -23.11 2.57 -5.14
C PHE A 131 -22.05 1.58 -4.64
N PHE A 132 -22.42 0.31 -4.53
CA PHE A 132 -21.51 -0.71 -4.02
C PHE A 132 -20.26 -0.86 -4.90
N PHE A 133 -20.42 -1.02 -6.21
CA PHE A 133 -19.30 -1.28 -7.11
C PHE A 133 -18.48 -0.04 -7.48
N LYS A 134 -19.09 1.14 -7.58
CA LYS A 134 -18.39 2.38 -7.95
C LYS A 134 -17.82 3.14 -6.76
N THR A 135 -18.51 3.14 -5.62
CA THR A 135 -18.15 3.97 -4.45
C THR A 135 -17.56 3.12 -3.32
N PHE A 136 -18.29 2.11 -2.86
CA PHE A 136 -17.88 1.33 -1.69
C PHE A 136 -16.63 0.49 -1.95
N VAL A 137 -16.64 -0.32 -3.02
CA VAL A 137 -15.48 -1.15 -3.40
C VAL A 137 -14.24 -0.28 -3.65
N TRP A 138 -14.40 0.85 -4.32
CA TRP A 138 -13.31 1.81 -4.55
C TRP A 138 -12.71 2.34 -3.23
N SER A 139 -13.55 2.80 -2.30
CA SER A 139 -13.09 3.28 -0.98
C SER A 139 -12.42 2.18 -0.14
N VAL A 140 -12.97 0.96 -0.18
CA VAL A 140 -12.42 -0.19 0.53
C VAL A 140 -11.08 -0.60 -0.07
N ALA A 141 -10.95 -0.62 -1.39
CA ALA A 141 -9.70 -0.95 -2.07
C ALA A 141 -8.55 -0.01 -1.65
N HIS A 142 -8.78 1.30 -1.66
CA HIS A 142 -7.78 2.28 -1.18
C HIS A 142 -7.41 2.10 0.30
N SER A 143 -8.38 1.70 1.13
CA SER A 143 -8.13 1.44 2.55
C SER A 143 -7.33 0.14 2.76
N VAL A 144 -7.68 -0.91 2.03
CA VAL A 144 -7.05 -2.24 2.12
C VAL A 144 -5.62 -2.19 1.57
N ASP A 145 -5.33 -1.40 0.55
CA ASP A 145 -3.96 -1.19 0.03
C ASP A 145 -2.99 -0.75 1.14
N GLY A 146 -3.41 0.23 1.95
CA GLY A 146 -2.63 0.68 3.11
C GLY A 146 -2.45 -0.41 4.18
N LEU A 147 -3.47 -1.24 4.41
CA LEU A 147 -3.38 -2.37 5.34
C LEU A 147 -2.44 -3.46 4.83
N ILE A 148 -2.47 -3.78 3.54
CA ILE A 148 -1.56 -4.74 2.91
C ILE A 148 -0.11 -4.27 3.08
N LEU A 149 0.16 -2.98 2.86
CA LEU A 149 1.48 -2.37 3.06
C LEU A 149 1.97 -2.50 4.51
N ILE A 150 1.12 -2.18 5.49
CA ILE A 150 1.47 -2.32 6.91
C ILE A 150 1.69 -3.80 7.27
N TYR A 151 0.88 -4.72 6.74
CA TYR A 151 0.97 -6.14 7.10
C TYR A 151 2.15 -6.86 6.45
N LEU A 152 2.51 -6.54 5.21
CA LEU A 152 3.54 -7.27 4.48
C LEU A 152 4.90 -6.61 4.48
N ASN A 153 5.01 -5.34 4.89
CA ASN A 153 6.29 -4.66 5.03
C ASN A 153 6.87 -4.82 6.45
N PRO A 154 7.89 -5.68 6.66
CA PRO A 154 8.47 -5.90 7.98
C PRO A 154 9.18 -4.66 8.55
N GLU A 155 9.65 -3.74 7.71
CA GLU A 155 10.27 -2.50 8.16
C GLU A 155 9.25 -1.55 8.79
N ILE A 156 8.10 -1.38 8.12
CA ILE A 156 7.02 -0.55 8.63
C ILE A 156 6.51 -1.10 9.95
N LYS A 157 6.30 -2.43 10.03
CA LYS A 157 5.94 -3.08 11.30
C LYS A 157 6.94 -2.79 12.41
N ARG A 158 8.24 -2.89 12.12
CA ARG A 158 9.30 -2.60 13.09
C ARG A 158 9.25 -1.15 13.57
N HIS A 159 9.08 -0.19 12.67
CA HIS A 159 8.96 1.23 13.02
C HIS A 159 7.69 1.53 13.82
N LEU A 160 6.54 0.93 13.48
CA LEU A 160 5.29 1.11 14.22
C LEU A 160 5.39 0.58 15.66
N VAL A 161 6.03 -0.57 15.86
CA VAL A 161 6.29 -1.11 17.21
C VAL A 161 7.25 -0.19 17.99
N GLY A 162 8.27 0.37 17.34
CA GLY A 162 9.18 1.35 17.94
C GLY A 162 8.47 2.63 18.38
N ILE A 163 7.59 3.18 17.54
CA ILE A 163 6.74 4.35 17.87
C ILE A 163 5.81 4.00 19.03
N ARG A 164 5.18 2.81 19.03
CA ARG A 164 4.34 2.36 20.15
C ARG A 164 5.11 2.30 21.46
N HIS A 165 6.32 1.75 21.46
CA HIS A 165 7.18 1.72 22.65
C HIS A 165 7.57 3.14 23.11
N PHE A 166 7.88 4.03 22.17
CA PHE A 166 8.19 5.43 22.48
C PHE A 166 6.99 6.17 23.06
N VAL A 167 5.80 5.99 22.49
CA VAL A 167 4.55 6.57 23.01
C VAL A 167 4.23 6.01 24.40
N GLN A 168 4.47 4.72 24.63
CA GLN A 168 4.28 4.11 25.95
C GLN A 168 5.29 4.65 26.96
N PHE A 169 6.55 4.85 26.58
CA PHE A 169 7.56 5.52 27.39
C PHE A 169 7.18 6.96 27.75
N ILE A 170 6.60 7.72 26.81
CA ILE A 170 6.08 9.07 27.08
C ILE A 170 4.85 9.05 27.99
N LYS A 171 4.01 8.01 27.90
CA LYS A 171 2.81 7.85 28.73
C LYS A 171 3.12 7.41 30.16
N ASP A 172 4.27 6.77 30.37
CA ASP A 172 4.78 6.37 31.68
C ASP A 172 6.03 7.18 32.10
N PRO A 173 6.01 8.53 32.13
CA PRO A 173 7.13 9.26 32.70
C PRO A 173 6.96 9.20 34.22
N VAL A 174 7.95 8.61 34.91
CA VAL A 174 8.12 8.57 36.38
C VAL A 174 7.53 7.34 37.10
N SER A 175 8.41 6.34 37.31
CA SER A 175 8.56 5.68 38.62
C SER A 175 9.97 5.14 38.90
N THR A 176 11.00 5.58 38.16
CA THR A 176 12.39 5.11 38.39
C THR A 176 13.23 6.24 39.00
N ASN A 177 12.93 6.60 40.24
CA ASN A 177 13.84 7.38 41.11
C ASN A 177 13.41 7.31 42.58
N THR A 178 13.29 6.12 43.15
CA THR A 178 13.40 5.92 44.61
C THR A 178 13.87 4.48 44.84
N GLU A 179 14.76 4.27 45.82
CA GLU A 179 15.43 3.00 46.17
C GLU A 179 16.68 2.60 45.36
N ARG A 180 17.72 3.44 45.39
CA ARG A 180 19.09 2.90 45.56
C ARG A 180 19.99 3.88 46.31
N ILE A 181 19.63 4.19 47.56
CA ILE A 181 20.55 4.82 48.53
C ILE A 181 20.43 4.06 49.86
N GLY A 182 21.46 3.26 50.17
CA GLY A 182 21.71 2.60 51.45
C GLY A 182 23.13 1.99 51.40
N PRO A 183 23.99 2.23 52.40
CA PRO A 183 25.38 2.61 52.16
C PRO A 183 26.35 1.44 51.98
N VAL A 184 27.37 1.74 51.18
CA VAL A 184 28.68 1.07 51.15
C VAL A 184 29.33 1.20 52.52
N TYR A 185 29.64 0.08 53.17
CA TYR A 185 30.77 -0.01 54.09
C TYR A 185 31.75 -1.07 53.57
N SER A 186 32.86 -0.53 53.06
CA SER A 186 34.12 -1.21 52.79
C SER A 186 34.89 -1.38 54.10
N THR A 187 35.58 -2.51 54.25
CA THR A 187 36.94 -2.73 54.81
C THR A 187 37.00 -4.14 55.38
N ALA A 188 38.08 -4.91 55.38
CA ALA A 188 39.36 -4.95 54.70
C ALA A 188 40.10 -6.17 55.31
N VAL A 189 40.88 -6.90 54.51
CA VAL A 189 42.23 -7.41 54.85
C VAL A 189 42.39 -8.13 56.21
N LYS A 190 42.48 -9.47 56.21
CA LYS A 190 43.70 -10.30 56.14
C LYS A 190 43.33 -11.78 56.21
#